data_AF-A0AAJ1ZS97-F1
#
_entry.id   AF-A0AAJ1ZS97-F1
#
_cell.length_a   1.000
_cell.length_b   1.000
_cell.length_c   1.000
_cell.angle_alpha   90.00
_cell.angle_beta   90.00
_cell.angle_gamma   90.00
#
_symmetry.space_group_name_H-M   'P 1'
#
loop_
_entity.id
_entity.type
_entity.pdbx_description
1 polymer ?
#
loop_
_entity_poly.entity_id
_entity_poly.type
_entity_poly.pdbx_seq_one_letter_code
_entity_poly.pdbx_strand_id
1 'polypeptide(L)'
;MRGIATQTAPHDRPQVCSACAENWSMEQDEDLPLGRMHPLRGEAFALALSIETIRRARGRSNPRDFALGSPQWEKVSLDFARDIRWALGMNDEDDDESQQ
;
A
#
# COMPACT_ATOMS: atom_id res chain seq x y z
N MET A 1 -37.98 8.11 44.97
CA MET A 1 -37.36 7.00 44.21
C MET A 1 -37.56 7.27 42.72
N ARG A 2 -36.51 7.72 42.01
CA ARG A 2 -36.54 7.91 40.55
C ARG A 2 -35.56 6.89 39.96
N GLY A 3 -36.08 5.91 39.21
CA GLY A 3 -35.28 4.91 38.51
C GLY A 3 -34.73 5.50 37.21
N ILE A 4 -33.42 5.41 37.02
CA ILE A 4 -32.75 5.75 35.76
C ILE A 4 -32.76 4.51 34.86
N ALA A 5 -33.38 4.62 33.69
CA ALA A 5 -33.34 3.60 32.66
C ALA A 5 -32.00 3.70 31.91
N THR A 6 -31.13 2.70 32.06
CA THR A 6 -29.89 2.59 31.29
C THR A 6 -30.22 1.92 29.96
N GLN A 7 -30.38 2.71 28.89
CA GLN A 7 -30.50 2.21 27.53
C GLN A 7 -29.09 2.11 26.92
N THR A 8 -28.51 0.92 26.95
CA THR A 8 -27.26 0.63 26.22
C THR A 8 -27.60 0.25 24.79
N ALA A 9 -27.26 1.14 23.84
CA ALA A 9 -27.31 0.85 22.42
C ALA A 9 -26.28 -0.24 22.05
N PRO A 10 -26.59 -1.17 21.13
CA PRO A 10 -25.62 -2.15 20.66
C PRO A 10 -24.55 -1.45 19.83
N HIS A 11 -23.29 -1.66 20.20
CA HIS A 11 -22.12 -1.24 19.43
C HIS A 11 -22.14 -1.92 18.06
N ASP A 12 -22.44 -1.12 17.04
CA ASP A 12 -22.28 -1.47 15.63
C ASP A 12 -20.77 -1.58 15.36
N ARG A 13 -20.22 -2.78 15.56
CA ARG A 13 -18.85 -3.08 15.14
C ARG A 13 -18.87 -3.13 13.62
N PRO A 14 -18.07 -2.32 12.91
CA PRO A 14 -17.90 -2.53 11.47
C PRO A 14 -17.33 -3.94 11.29
N GLN A 15 -18.16 -4.85 10.77
CA GLN A 15 -17.68 -6.11 10.24
C GLN A 15 -16.70 -5.76 9.13
N VAL A 16 -15.43 -6.12 9.32
CA VAL A 16 -14.48 -6.19 8.23
C VAL A 16 -15.06 -7.23 7.27
N CYS A 17 -15.55 -6.79 6.11
CA CYS A 17 -15.99 -7.69 5.05
C CYS A 17 -14.80 -8.58 4.65
N SER A 18 -14.81 -9.82 5.13
CA SER A 18 -13.89 -10.88 4.69
C SER A 18 -14.02 -11.17 3.18
N ALA A 19 -15.04 -10.60 2.51
CA ALA A 19 -15.30 -10.78 1.09
C ALA A 19 -14.30 -10.05 0.17
N CYS A 20 -13.46 -9.15 0.69
CA CYS A 20 -12.35 -8.54 -0.07
C CYS A 20 -11.02 -9.29 0.12
N ALA A 21 -11.03 -10.48 0.72
CA ALA A 21 -9.92 -11.41 0.55
C ALA A 21 -9.96 -11.88 -0.90
N GLU A 22 -9.42 -11.04 -1.79
CA GLU A 22 -9.23 -11.31 -3.20
C GLU A 22 -8.69 -12.74 -3.32
N ASN A 23 -9.46 -13.57 -4.01
CA ASN A 23 -9.06 -14.90 -4.42
C ASN A 23 -7.83 -14.73 -5.31
N TRP A 24 -6.63 -14.78 -4.72
CA TRP A 24 -5.37 -14.93 -5.44
C TRP A 24 -5.33 -16.35 -6.01
N SER A 25 -6.14 -16.58 -7.05
CA SER A 25 -6.19 -17.84 -7.78
C SER A 25 -4.76 -18.23 -8.11
N MET A 26 -4.31 -19.36 -7.53
CA MET A 26 -2.96 -19.88 -7.62
C MET A 26 -2.72 -20.49 -9.01
N GLU A 27 -2.77 -19.70 -10.07
CA GLU A 27 -2.30 -20.13 -11.39
C GLU A 27 -0.82 -19.75 -11.55
N GLN A 28 -0.08 -20.62 -12.23
CA GLN A 28 1.35 -20.81 -12.09
C GLN A 28 2.14 -19.72 -12.82
N ASP A 29 2.83 -18.89 -12.03
CA ASP A 29 3.69 -17.82 -12.52
C ASP A 29 5.13 -18.31 -12.78
N GLU A 30 5.34 -19.19 -13.75
CA GLU A 30 6.70 -19.54 -14.20
C GLU A 30 7.40 -18.35 -14.90
N ASP A 31 6.63 -17.33 -15.31
CA ASP A 31 7.13 -16.12 -15.99
C ASP A 31 7.41 -14.93 -15.06
N LEU A 32 7.23 -15.07 -13.73
CA LEU A 32 7.59 -13.99 -12.80
C LEU A 32 9.12 -13.93 -12.66
N PRO A 33 9.76 -12.74 -12.85
CA PRO A 33 11.23 -12.59 -12.80
C PRO A 33 11.85 -13.07 -11.48
N LEU A 34 11.05 -13.01 -10.40
CA LEU A 34 11.36 -13.60 -9.12
C LEU A 34 10.26 -14.63 -8.84
N GLY A 35 10.60 -15.91 -8.86
CA GLY A 35 9.65 -17.00 -8.61
C GLY A 35 8.86 -16.76 -7.32
N ARG A 36 7.64 -17.31 -7.21
CA ARG A 36 6.68 -16.98 -6.14
C ARG A 36 7.24 -17.08 -4.71
N MET A 37 8.18 -18.01 -4.48
CA MET A 37 8.80 -18.25 -3.17
C MET A 37 10.09 -17.44 -2.92
N HIS A 38 10.48 -16.56 -3.84
CA HIS A 38 11.70 -15.77 -3.68
C HIS A 38 11.55 -14.80 -2.50
N PRO A 39 12.46 -14.78 -1.52
CA PRO A 39 12.36 -13.90 -0.34
C PRO A 39 12.19 -12.42 -0.69
N LEU A 40 12.94 -11.93 -1.69
CA LEU A 40 12.81 -10.55 -2.19
C LEU A 40 11.41 -10.21 -2.71
N ARG A 41 10.61 -11.19 -3.16
CA ARG A 41 9.22 -10.95 -3.54
C ARG A 41 8.43 -10.51 -2.32
N GLY A 42 8.53 -11.27 -1.22
CA GLY A 42 7.85 -10.93 0.04
C GLY A 42 8.27 -9.57 0.59
N GLU A 43 9.57 -9.27 0.56
CA GLU A 43 10.11 -7.98 0.99
C GLU A 43 9.60 -6.82 0.11
N ALA A 44 9.60 -6.98 -1.22
CA ALA A 44 9.08 -5.97 -2.14
C ALA A 44 7.58 -5.70 -1.93
N PHE A 45 6.78 -6.76 -1.72
CA PHE A 45 5.35 -6.60 -1.40
C PHE A 45 5.14 -5.88 -0.06
N ALA A 46 5.90 -6.26 0.98
CA ALA A 46 5.81 -5.61 2.29
C ALA A 46 6.17 -4.12 2.22
N LEU A 47 7.20 -3.77 1.44
CA LEU A 47 7.59 -2.38 1.20
C LEU A 47 6.48 -1.61 0.49
N ALA A 48 5.94 -2.15 -0.62
CA ALA A 48 4.88 -1.50 -1.38
C ALA A 48 3.62 -1.25 -0.52
N LEU A 49 3.19 -2.23 0.27
CA LEU A 49 2.06 -2.09 1.20
C LEU A 49 2.31 -1.03 2.29
N SER A 50 3.54 -0.97 2.80
CA SER A 50 3.94 0.03 3.79
C SER A 50 3.83 1.45 3.21
N ILE A 51 4.35 1.65 2.00
CA ILE A 51 4.26 2.94 1.29
C ILE A 51 2.81 3.31 1.01
N GLU A 52 1.99 2.38 0.51
CA GLU A 52 0.57 2.62 0.26
C GLU A 52 -0.16 3.07 1.54
N THR A 53 0.14 2.42 2.67
CA THR A 53 -0.46 2.73 3.97
C THR A 53 -0.08 4.13 4.42
N ILE A 54 1.20 4.50 4.31
CA ILE A 54 1.70 5.84 4.64
C ILE A 54 1.03 6.90 3.76
N ARG A 55 0.89 6.64 2.46
CA ARG A 55 0.22 7.56 1.53
C ARG A 55 -1.23 7.79 1.94
N ARG A 56 -2.00 6.73 2.23
CA ARG A 56 -3.38 6.85 2.71
C ARG A 56 -3.46 7.66 4.01
N ALA A 57 -2.57 7.39 4.96
CA ALA A 57 -2.51 8.13 6.22
C ALA A 57 -2.21 9.64 6.03
N ARG A 58 -1.50 9.99 4.96
CA ARG A 58 -1.23 11.39 4.55
C ARG A 58 -2.30 11.99 3.65
N GLY A 59 -3.41 11.29 3.40
CA GLY A 59 -4.46 11.74 2.49
C GLY A 59 -4.06 11.73 1.00
N ARG A 60 -3.01 10.98 0.63
CA ARG A 60 -2.55 10.81 -0.76
C ARG A 60 -3.16 9.54 -1.36
N SER A 61 -3.64 9.63 -2.59
CA SER A 61 -4.10 8.47 -3.37
C SER A 61 -2.95 7.56 -3.79
N ASN A 62 -3.27 6.29 -4.04
CA ASN A 62 -2.38 5.27 -4.57
C ASN A 62 -2.71 4.97 -6.05
N PRO A 63 -1.78 4.39 -6.81
CA PRO A 63 -2.03 4.06 -8.22
C PRO A 63 -3.28 3.19 -8.42
N ARG A 64 -3.52 2.23 -7.52
CA ARG A 64 -4.69 1.33 -7.56
C ARG A 64 -6.05 1.99 -7.39
N ASP A 65 -6.08 3.26 -6.98
CA ASP A 65 -7.32 4.02 -6.81
C ASP A 65 -7.82 4.61 -8.15
N PHE A 66 -7.04 4.46 -9.23
CA PHE A 66 -7.33 4.98 -10.56
C PHE A 66 -7.34 3.88 -11.61
N ALA A 67 -8.10 4.08 -12.69
CA ALA A 67 -8.12 3.17 -13.83
C ALA A 67 -6.72 3.10 -14.48
N LEU A 68 -6.25 1.88 -14.75
CA LEU A 68 -4.96 1.62 -15.39
C LEU A 68 -4.85 2.41 -16.71
N GLY A 69 -3.73 3.09 -16.92
CA GLY A 69 -3.47 3.87 -18.13
C GLY A 69 -4.18 5.24 -18.20
N SER A 70 -4.97 5.62 -17.20
CA SER A 70 -5.49 6.98 -17.10
C SER A 70 -4.38 8.00 -16.80
N PRO A 71 -4.53 9.28 -17.18
CA PRO A 71 -3.55 10.31 -16.82
C PRO A 71 -3.33 10.45 -15.31
N GLN A 72 -4.37 10.23 -14.52
CA GLN A 72 -4.29 10.24 -13.05
C GLN A 72 -3.47 9.06 -12.54
N TRP A 73 -3.70 7.85 -13.09
CA TRP A 73 -2.92 6.66 -12.75
C TRP A 73 -1.44 6.87 -13.06
N GLU A 74 -1.10 7.42 -14.23
CA GLU A 74 0.29 7.66 -14.62
C GLU A 74 0.98 8.66 -13.67
N LYS A 75 0.32 9.78 -13.40
CA LYS A 75 0.83 10.80 -12.46
C LYS A 75 1.07 10.21 -11.07
N VAL A 76 0.08 9.48 -10.54
CA VAL A 76 0.18 8.89 -9.19
C VAL A 76 1.21 7.77 -9.15
N SER A 77 1.40 7.02 -10.24
CA SER A 77 2.45 6.01 -10.37
C SER A 77 3.85 6.61 -10.32
N LEU A 78 4.07 7.75 -10.98
CA LEU A 78 5.34 8.48 -10.90
C LEU A 78 5.62 8.97 -9.47
N ASP A 79 4.62 9.52 -8.80
CA ASP A 79 4.75 9.93 -7.39
C ASP A 79 5.00 8.75 -6.45
N PHE A 80 4.40 7.59 -6.73
CA PHE A 80 4.62 6.36 -5.96
C PHE A 80 6.05 5.81 -6.17
N ALA A 81 6.58 5.86 -7.39
CA ALA A 81 7.96 5.49 -7.69
C ALA A 81 8.98 6.36 -6.95
N ARG A 82 8.69 7.66 -6.78
CA ARG A 82 9.51 8.56 -5.95
C ARG A 82 9.48 8.16 -4.48
N ASP A 83 8.31 7.78 -3.94
CA ASP A 83 8.21 7.29 -2.57
C ASP A 83 9.02 5.99 -2.37
N ILE A 84 9.08 5.10 -3.37
CA ILE A 84 9.94 3.90 -3.35
C ILE A 84 11.42 4.30 -3.30
N ARG A 85 11.86 5.19 -4.20
CA ARG A 85 13.23 5.69 -4.24
C ARG A 85 13.66 6.28 -2.89
N TRP A 86 12.80 7.13 -2.32
CA TRP A 86 13.00 7.70 -0.99
C TRP A 86 13.11 6.63 0.10
N ALA A 87 12.23 5.63 0.09
CA ALA A 87 12.26 4.55 1.09
C ALA A 87 13.52 3.67 0.99
N LEU A 88 14.12 3.58 -0.20
CA LEU A 88 15.38 2.88 -0.45
C LEU A 88 16.62 3.76 -0.18
N GLY A 89 16.44 5.02 0.24
CA GLY A 89 17.55 5.95 0.47
C GLY A 89 18.27 6.39 -0.80
N MET A 90 17.66 6.22 -1.98
CA MET A 90 18.27 6.55 -3.28
C MET A 90 18.01 8.02 -3.67
N ASN A 91 18.18 8.97 -2.75
CA ASN A 91 17.98 10.38 -3.08
C ASN A 91 19.18 10.90 -3.87
N ASP A 92 18.94 11.86 -4.78
CA ASP A 92 19.98 12.41 -5.67
C ASP A 92 21.01 13.31 -4.93
N GLU A 93 21.10 13.21 -3.60
CA GLU A 93 21.97 14.02 -2.72
C GLU A 93 23.32 13.35 -2.40
N ASP A 94 23.54 12.11 -2.85
CA ASP A 94 24.78 11.35 -2.59
C ASP A 94 25.90 11.58 -3.64
N ASP A 95 25.69 12.46 -4.63
CA ASP A 95 26.66 12.72 -5.72
C ASP A 95 27.65 13.87 -5.43
N ASP A 96 27.60 14.51 -4.25
CA ASP A 96 28.43 15.69 -3.90
C ASP A 96 29.75 15.36 -3.14
N GLU A 97 30.15 14.09 -2.98
CA GLU A 97 31.41 13.72 -2.30
C GLU A 97 32.51 13.19 -3.25
N SER A 98 32.84 13.91 -4.32
CA SER A 98 33.97 13.55 -5.20
C SER A 98 34.73 14.72 -5.82
N GLN A 99 34.82 15.87 -5.13
CA GLN A 99 35.75 16.95 -5.52
C GLN A 99 36.45 17.57 -4.31
N GLN A 100 37.43 16.84 -3.74
CA GLN A 100 38.55 17.44 -2.99
C GLN A 100 39.86 16.74 -3.37
#